data_AF-A0A6B3NU24-F1
#
_entry.id   AF-A0A6B3NU24-F1
#
_cell.length_a   1.000
_cell.length_b   1.000
_cell.length_c   1.000
_cell.angle_alpha   90.00
_cell.angle_beta   90.00
_cell.angle_gamma   90.00
#
_symmetry.space_group_name_H-M   'P 1'
#
loop_
_entity.id
_entity.type
_entity.pdbx_description
1 polymer ?
#
loop_
_entity_poly.entity_id
_entity_poly.type
_entity_poly.pdbx_seq_one_letter_code
_entity_poly.pdbx_strand_id
1 'polypeptide(L)'
;MHALDLQPQALSRAEQLADFAVDALIDEAELSPKPALVDRRGNGAHHDLHLGLMHASALSLWPMFKQMAEAAMHLGTIGQPLREALGQIGRDGEQAMLRTTAGVNTHRGAIWALGLLTAAAALPAATLRAGDLALRAAQLALLDDRQAPRQPSNGSAVAHRYGV
;
A
#
# COMPACT_ATOMS: atom_id res chain seq x y z
N MET A 1 19.58 36.36 18.66
CA MET A 1 19.44 35.37 17.57
C MET A 1 19.04 34.06 18.22
N HIS A 2 17.73 33.75 18.22
CA HIS A 2 17.25 32.42 18.62
C HIS A 2 17.62 31.46 17.48
N ALA A 3 18.66 30.66 17.71
CA ALA A 3 18.97 29.52 16.86
C ALA A 3 17.75 28.60 16.83
N LEU A 4 17.47 28.06 15.64
CA LEU A 4 16.36 27.17 15.34
C LEU A 4 16.24 26.07 16.39
N ASP A 5 15.20 26.15 17.23
CA ASP A 5 14.73 25.06 18.07
C ASP A 5 14.08 24.01 17.14
N LEU A 6 14.91 23.23 16.44
CA LEU A 6 14.48 22.04 15.75
C LEU A 6 14.34 20.93 16.80
N GLN A 7 13.32 21.04 17.65
CA GLN A 7 12.87 19.87 18.39
C GLN A 7 12.40 18.84 17.36
N PRO A 8 12.92 17.60 17.37
CA PRO A 8 12.42 16.57 16.49
C PRO A 8 10.93 16.36 16.81
N GLN A 9 10.07 16.81 15.89
CA GLN A 9 8.64 16.59 15.99
C GLN A 9 8.41 15.08 15.98
N ALA A 10 7.79 14.54 17.02
CA ALA A 10 7.45 13.13 17.04
C ALA A 10 6.54 12.81 15.86
N LEU A 11 6.90 11.78 15.09
CA LEU A 11 6.10 11.32 13.95
C LEU A 11 4.68 10.99 14.42
N SER A 12 3.69 11.46 13.68
CA SER A 12 2.30 11.06 13.88
C SER A 12 2.16 9.55 13.67
N ARG A 13 1.11 8.96 14.26
CA ARG A 13 0.80 7.54 14.06
C ARG A 13 0.63 7.18 12.58
N ALA A 14 0.05 8.08 11.78
CA ALA A 14 -0.13 7.87 10.36
C ALA A 14 1.20 7.82 9.60
N GLU A 15 2.16 8.69 9.97
CA GLU A 15 3.51 8.67 9.40
C GLU A 15 4.25 7.39 9.77
N GLN A 16 4.19 6.95 11.04
CA GLN A 16 4.82 5.70 11.47
C GLN A 16 4.27 4.47 10.72
N LEU A 17 2.96 4.42 10.47
CA LEU A 17 2.36 3.33 9.70
C LEU A 17 2.74 3.39 8.21
N ALA A 18 2.92 4.60 7.66
CA ALA A 18 3.43 4.77 6.30
C ALA A 18 4.89 4.33 6.17
N ASP A 19 5.73 4.66 7.15
CA ASP A 19 7.12 4.18 7.22
C ASP A 19 7.16 2.66 7.23
N PHE A 20 6.40 1.99 8.11
CA PHE A 20 6.36 0.52 8.15
C PHE A 20 5.90 -0.11 6.83
N ALA A 21 4.92 0.50 6.15
CA ALA A 21 4.46 -0.02 4.86
C ALA A 21 5.53 0.12 3.77
N VAL A 22 6.26 1.24 3.74
CA VAL A 22 7.35 1.47 2.78
C VAL A 22 8.57 0.61 3.09
N ASP A 23 8.96 0.50 4.35
CA ASP A 23 10.04 -0.37 4.81
C ASP A 23 9.74 -1.82 4.44
N ALA A 24 8.51 -2.29 4.65
CA ALA A 24 8.11 -3.64 4.25
C ALA A 24 8.22 -3.88 2.73
N LEU A 25 7.96 -2.88 1.90
CA LEU A 25 8.15 -2.97 0.44
C LEU A 25 9.64 -3.01 0.06
N ILE A 26 10.47 -2.23 0.74
CA ILE A 26 11.92 -2.21 0.51
C ILE A 26 12.52 -3.55 0.95
N ASP A 27 12.18 -4.02 2.15
CA ASP A 27 12.62 -5.31 2.68
C ASP A 27 12.22 -6.47 1.74
N GLU A 28 11.00 -6.43 1.18
CA GLU A 28 10.55 -7.41 0.19
C GLU A 28 11.42 -7.37 -1.07
N ALA A 29 11.74 -6.18 -1.59
CA ALA A 29 12.55 -6.00 -2.78
C ALA A 29 14.01 -6.42 -2.56
N GLU A 30 14.55 -6.20 -1.37
CA GLU A 30 15.92 -6.53 -1.00
C GLU A 30 16.11 -7.99 -0.54
N LEU A 31 15.03 -8.70 -0.19
CA LEU A 31 15.09 -10.11 0.19
C LEU A 31 15.69 -10.93 -0.95
N SER A 32 16.69 -11.77 -0.66
CA SER A 32 17.39 -12.57 -1.67
C SER A 32 17.75 -13.96 -1.11
N PRO A 33 17.61 -15.05 -1.91
CA PRO A 33 17.19 -15.09 -3.30
C PRO A 33 15.67 -15.02 -3.50
N LYS A 34 15.22 -14.39 -4.60
CA LYS A 34 13.83 -14.48 -5.07
C LYS A 34 13.78 -15.05 -6.49
N PRO A 35 13.57 -16.37 -6.65
CA PRO A 35 13.54 -17.01 -7.96
C PRO A 35 12.58 -16.31 -8.92
N ALA A 36 13.08 -15.96 -10.11
CA ALA A 36 12.37 -15.25 -11.18
C ALA A 36 11.91 -13.80 -10.89
N LEU A 37 12.00 -13.31 -9.65
CA LEU A 37 11.64 -11.94 -9.27
C LEU A 37 12.88 -11.05 -9.19
N VAL A 38 12.65 -9.74 -9.10
CA VAL A 38 13.71 -8.77 -8.78
C VAL A 38 14.19 -8.97 -7.35
N ASP A 39 15.51 -9.02 -7.19
CA ASP A 39 16.21 -9.01 -5.90
C ASP A 39 17.60 -8.34 -6.01
N ARG A 40 18.44 -8.43 -4.97
CA ARG A 40 19.80 -7.86 -4.98
C ARG A 40 20.75 -8.53 -5.98
N ARG A 41 20.43 -9.72 -6.49
CA ARG A 41 21.25 -10.46 -7.47
C ARG A 41 20.93 -10.07 -8.90
N GLY A 42 19.77 -9.45 -9.15
CA GLY A 42 19.40 -8.89 -10.44
C GLY A 42 17.90 -8.81 -10.67
N ASN A 43 17.53 -8.70 -11.95
CA ASN A 43 16.16 -8.41 -12.36
C ASN A 43 15.26 -9.66 -12.49
N GLY A 44 15.75 -10.84 -12.13
CA GLY A 44 15.03 -12.10 -12.33
C GLY A 44 14.69 -12.33 -13.81
N ALA A 45 13.43 -12.68 -14.10
CA ALA A 45 12.91 -12.84 -15.46
C ALA A 45 12.43 -11.53 -16.10
N HIS A 46 12.57 -10.40 -15.40
CA HIS A 46 12.04 -9.12 -15.85
C HIS A 46 13.06 -8.32 -16.67
N HIS A 47 12.59 -7.66 -17.73
CA HIS A 47 13.39 -6.75 -18.55
C HIS A 47 13.11 -5.27 -18.24
N ASP A 48 11.98 -5.01 -17.60
CA ASP A 48 11.41 -3.69 -17.31
C ASP A 48 11.50 -3.31 -15.82
N LEU A 49 11.85 -4.26 -14.95
CA LEU A 49 11.99 -4.06 -13.51
C LEU A 49 13.44 -4.26 -13.05
N HIS A 50 13.87 -3.44 -12.10
CA HIS A 50 15.16 -3.55 -11.42
C HIS A 50 15.05 -2.97 -10.01
N LEU A 51 15.99 -3.28 -9.13
CA LEU A 51 15.90 -2.94 -7.70
C LEU A 51 15.72 -1.44 -7.44
N GLY A 52 16.46 -0.58 -8.16
CA GLY A 52 16.31 0.87 -8.05
C GLY A 52 14.89 1.37 -8.36
N LEU A 53 14.22 0.76 -9.34
CA LEU A 53 12.83 1.07 -9.68
C LEU A 53 11.85 0.59 -8.60
N MET A 54 12.13 -0.56 -7.97
CA MET A 54 11.35 -1.07 -6.84
C MET A 54 11.45 -0.12 -5.64
N HIS A 55 12.65 0.39 -5.33
CA HIS A 55 12.84 1.38 -4.26
C HIS A 55 12.11 2.69 -4.57
N ALA A 56 12.26 3.22 -5.79
CA ALA A 56 11.58 4.44 -6.21
C ALA A 56 10.05 4.28 -6.14
N SER A 57 9.54 3.11 -6.55
CA SER A 57 8.13 2.75 -6.41
C SER A 57 7.69 2.78 -4.95
N ALA A 58 8.38 2.06 -4.05
CA ALA A 58 8.04 2.00 -2.63
C ALA A 58 7.97 3.39 -1.98
N LEU A 59 9.00 4.22 -2.19
CA LEU A 59 9.05 5.59 -1.66
C LEU A 59 7.92 6.48 -2.20
N SER A 60 7.53 6.31 -3.47
CA SER A 60 6.42 7.08 -4.05
C SER A 60 5.06 6.80 -3.42
N LEU A 61 4.90 5.65 -2.76
CA LEU A 61 3.66 5.23 -2.13
C LEU A 61 3.51 5.72 -0.68
N TRP A 62 4.58 6.26 -0.07
CA TRP A 62 4.54 6.77 1.31
C TRP A 62 3.36 7.73 1.57
N PRO A 63 3.10 8.76 0.72
CA PRO A 63 2.01 9.69 0.97
C PRO A 63 0.64 9.02 0.92
N MET A 64 0.50 7.95 0.12
CA MET A 64 -0.74 7.20 -0.01
C MET A 64 -1.01 6.37 1.26
N PHE A 65 0.00 5.67 1.80
CA PHE A 65 -0.15 4.94 3.07
C PHE A 65 -0.50 5.88 4.24
N LYS A 66 0.14 7.05 4.31
CA LYS A 66 -0.20 8.07 5.31
C LYS A 66 -1.66 8.53 5.19
N GLN A 67 -2.11 8.85 3.97
CA GLN A 67 -3.50 9.28 3.73
C GLN A 67 -4.52 8.18 4.09
N MET A 68 -4.21 6.92 3.81
CA MET A 68 -5.07 5.79 4.20
C MET A 68 -5.19 5.67 5.72
N ALA A 69 -4.07 5.82 6.45
CA ALA A 69 -4.08 5.84 7.91
C ALA A 69 -4.87 7.03 8.46
N GLU A 70 -4.68 8.23 7.91
CA GLU A 70 -5.44 9.44 8.30
C GLU A 70 -6.94 9.27 8.06
N ALA A 71 -7.35 8.73 6.91
CA ALA A 71 -8.75 8.47 6.61
C ALA A 71 -9.37 7.46 7.59
N ALA A 72 -8.64 6.40 7.93
CA ALA A 72 -9.07 5.42 8.92
C ALA A 72 -9.18 6.01 10.34
N MET A 73 -8.23 6.84 10.75
CA MET A 73 -8.28 7.54 12.05
C MET A 73 -9.44 8.53 12.11
N HIS A 74 -9.69 9.25 11.01
CA HIS A 74 -10.78 10.24 10.93
C HIS A 74 -12.17 9.60 10.99
N LEU A 75 -12.39 8.52 10.23
CA LEU A 75 -13.68 7.83 10.17
C LEU A 75 -13.89 6.87 11.36
N GLY A 76 -12.82 6.35 11.93
CA GLY A 76 -12.80 5.61 13.20
C GLY A 76 -13.49 4.23 13.19
N THR A 77 -14.14 3.84 12.10
CA THR A 77 -14.91 2.60 12.00
C THR A 77 -14.81 1.97 10.61
N ILE A 78 -14.97 0.64 10.55
CA ILE A 78 -15.06 -0.09 9.28
C ILE A 78 -16.45 0.13 8.70
N GLY A 79 -16.50 0.57 7.44
CA GLY A 79 -17.76 0.77 6.73
C GLY A 79 -17.54 1.29 5.32
N GLN A 80 -18.64 1.43 4.58
CA GLN A 80 -18.64 1.87 3.19
C GLN A 80 -17.86 3.18 2.96
N PRO A 81 -18.01 4.25 3.80
CA PRO A 81 -17.27 5.49 3.58
C PRO A 81 -15.75 5.29 3.65
N LEU A 82 -15.26 4.48 4.60
CA LEU A 82 -13.84 4.18 4.71
C LEU A 82 -13.37 3.36 3.51
N ARG A 83 -14.13 2.33 3.11
CA ARG A 83 -13.78 1.50 1.96
C ARG A 83 -13.60 2.32 0.68
N GLU A 84 -14.48 3.28 0.44
CA GLU A 84 -14.46 4.17 -0.73
C GLU A 84 -13.33 5.19 -0.66
N ALA A 85 -13.07 5.75 0.51
CA ALA A 85 -11.92 6.63 0.73
C ALA A 85 -10.60 5.90 0.43
N LEU A 86 -10.43 4.68 0.97
CA LEU A 86 -9.27 3.84 0.68
C LEU A 86 -9.18 3.48 -0.81
N GLY A 87 -10.31 3.19 -1.45
CA GLY A 87 -10.36 2.92 -2.89
C GLY A 87 -9.85 4.09 -3.73
N GLN A 88 -10.30 5.31 -3.41
CA GLN A 88 -9.85 6.52 -4.10
C GLN A 88 -8.37 6.80 -3.85
N ILE A 89 -7.95 6.82 -2.59
CA ILE A 89 -6.55 7.05 -2.19
C ILE A 89 -5.61 6.02 -2.85
N GLY A 90 -6.02 4.75 -2.91
CA GLY A 90 -5.27 3.68 -3.54
C GLY A 90 -5.09 3.87 -5.05
N ARG A 91 -6.13 4.31 -5.77
CA ARG A 91 -6.02 4.65 -7.20
C ARG A 91 -5.08 5.83 -7.43
N ASP A 92 -5.15 6.86 -6.58
CA ASP A 92 -4.27 8.02 -6.70
C ASP A 92 -2.80 7.64 -6.42
N GLY A 93 -2.57 6.76 -5.44
CA GLY A 93 -1.26 6.16 -5.17
C GLY A 93 -0.74 5.31 -6.33
N GLU A 94 -1.60 4.50 -6.95
CA GLU A 94 -1.25 3.73 -8.14
C GLU A 94 -0.82 4.65 -9.29
N GLN A 95 -1.52 5.76 -9.52
CA GLN A 95 -1.10 6.74 -10.53
C GLN A 95 0.24 7.41 -10.19
N ALA A 96 0.48 7.73 -8.91
CA ALA A 96 1.76 8.28 -8.47
C ALA A 96 2.92 7.29 -8.68
N MET A 97 2.69 6.02 -8.35
CA MET A 97 3.62 4.92 -8.60
C MET A 97 3.94 4.80 -10.09
N LEU A 98 2.91 4.70 -10.94
CA LEU A 98 3.08 4.56 -12.39
C LEU A 98 3.81 5.76 -13.01
N ARG A 99 3.56 6.99 -12.53
CA ARG A 99 4.35 8.16 -12.96
C ARG A 99 5.82 8.04 -12.57
N THR A 100 6.09 7.59 -11.34
CA THR A 100 7.46 7.39 -10.84
C THR A 100 8.19 6.28 -11.57
N THR A 101 7.48 5.23 -11.99
CA THR A 101 8.05 4.04 -12.63
C THR A 101 7.93 4.05 -14.15
N ALA A 102 7.60 5.20 -14.77
CA ALA A 102 7.40 5.33 -16.22
C ALA A 102 6.41 4.29 -16.80
N GLY A 103 5.36 3.96 -16.05
CA GLY A 103 4.30 3.04 -16.43
C GLY A 103 4.54 1.57 -16.07
N VAL A 104 5.71 1.23 -15.50
CA VAL A 104 6.02 -0.15 -15.11
C VAL A 104 5.21 -0.56 -13.88
N ASN A 105 4.53 -1.70 -13.99
CA ASN A 105 3.73 -2.27 -12.91
C ASN A 105 4.61 -2.92 -11.84
N THR A 106 4.82 -2.22 -10.72
CA THR A 106 5.65 -2.67 -9.59
C THR A 106 4.77 -3.19 -8.45
N HIS A 107 4.38 -2.31 -7.52
CA HIS A 107 3.72 -2.66 -6.26
C HIS A 107 2.20 -2.59 -6.31
N ARG A 108 1.57 -2.71 -7.49
CA ARG A 108 0.11 -2.52 -7.65
C ARG A 108 -0.72 -3.44 -6.74
N GLY A 109 -0.32 -4.70 -6.58
CA GLY A 109 -0.97 -5.61 -5.63
C GLY A 109 -0.73 -5.23 -4.17
N ALA A 110 0.46 -4.73 -3.85
CA ALA A 110 0.84 -4.34 -2.50
C ALA A 110 0.15 -3.04 -2.05
N ILE A 111 -0.16 -2.11 -2.97
CA ILE A 111 -1.01 -0.93 -2.70
C ILE A 111 -2.30 -1.36 -2.00
N TRP A 112 -2.93 -2.44 -2.50
CA TRP A 112 -4.17 -2.94 -1.92
C TRP A 112 -3.93 -3.67 -0.59
N ALA A 113 -3.03 -4.66 -0.57
CA ALA A 113 -2.82 -5.48 0.63
C ALA A 113 -2.26 -4.66 1.82
N LEU A 114 -1.16 -3.93 1.62
CA LEU A 114 -0.56 -3.09 2.66
C LEU A 114 -1.43 -1.87 2.96
N GLY A 115 -2.16 -1.33 1.99
CA GLY A 115 -3.08 -0.22 2.21
C GLY A 115 -4.21 -0.58 3.17
N LEU A 116 -4.83 -1.76 2.98
CA LEU A 116 -5.86 -2.27 3.90
C LEU A 116 -5.29 -2.58 5.29
N LEU A 117 -4.09 -3.14 5.38
CA LEU A 117 -3.42 -3.37 6.67
C LEU A 117 -3.08 -2.06 7.39
N THR A 118 -2.62 -1.05 6.65
CA THR A 118 -2.32 0.29 7.16
C THR A 118 -3.57 0.93 7.76
N ALA A 119 -4.69 0.92 7.03
CA ALA A 119 -5.97 1.41 7.51
C ALA A 119 -6.47 0.61 8.74
N ALA A 120 -6.36 -0.72 8.70
CA ALA A 120 -6.77 -1.59 9.79
C ALA A 120 -5.98 -1.34 11.10
N ALA A 121 -4.68 -1.03 10.98
CA ALA A 121 -3.81 -0.68 12.11
C ALA A 121 -4.04 0.74 12.65
N ALA A 122 -4.56 1.63 11.81
CA ALA A 122 -4.88 3.01 12.14
C ALA A 122 -6.24 3.15 12.86
N LEU A 123 -7.16 2.21 12.64
CA LEU A 123 -8.46 2.17 13.33
C LEU A 123 -8.31 1.99 14.85
N PRO A 124 -9.16 2.65 15.66
CA PRO A 124 -9.17 2.48 17.11
C PRO A 124 -9.23 0.99 17.53
N ALA A 125 -8.37 0.61 18.47
CA ALA A 125 -8.30 -0.76 18.98
C ALA A 125 -7.79 -0.77 20.43
N ALA A 126 -8.32 -1.66 21.25
CA ALA A 126 -7.77 -1.92 22.59
C ALA A 126 -6.44 -2.71 22.50
N THR A 127 -6.31 -3.60 21.51
CA THR A 127 -5.11 -4.40 21.23
C THR A 127 -4.93 -4.58 19.72
N LEU A 128 -3.67 -4.73 19.28
CA LEU A 128 -3.31 -4.97 17.88
C LEU A 128 -2.51 -6.25 17.76
N ARG A 129 -3.19 -7.40 17.82
CA ARG A 129 -2.57 -8.69 17.48
C ARG A 129 -2.64 -8.90 15.98
N ALA A 130 -1.67 -9.62 15.42
CA ALA A 130 -1.59 -9.87 13.98
C ALA A 130 -2.90 -10.46 13.39
N GLY A 131 -3.54 -11.39 14.11
CA GLY A 131 -4.82 -11.98 13.69
C GLY A 131 -5.97 -10.96 13.67
N ASP A 132 -6.04 -10.07 14.66
CA ASP A 132 -7.09 -9.05 14.72
C ASP A 132 -6.90 -8.00 13.62
N LEU A 133 -5.64 -7.65 13.31
CA LEU A 133 -5.29 -6.77 12.20
C LEU A 133 -5.71 -7.38 10.85
N ALA A 134 -5.36 -8.65 10.62
CA ALA A 134 -5.73 -9.37 9.40
C ALA A 134 -7.26 -9.47 9.25
N LEU A 135 -7.98 -9.73 10.34
CA LEU A 135 -9.45 -9.80 10.31
C LEU A 135 -10.07 -8.44 9.93
N ARG A 136 -9.57 -7.34 10.48
CA ARG A 136 -10.04 -5.99 10.13
C ARG A 136 -9.77 -5.64 8.67
N ALA A 137 -8.59 -5.97 8.15
CA ALA A 137 -8.26 -5.78 6.74
C ALA A 137 -9.17 -6.64 5.84
N ALA A 138 -9.47 -7.88 6.24
CA ALA A 138 -10.40 -8.75 5.53
C ALA A 138 -11.84 -8.19 5.54
N GLN A 139 -12.30 -7.63 6.66
CA GLN A 139 -13.61 -6.97 6.73
C GLN A 139 -13.70 -5.78 5.77
N LEU A 140 -12.65 -4.96 5.65
CA LEU A 140 -12.58 -3.90 4.64
C LEU A 140 -12.58 -4.47 3.23
N ALA A 141 -11.83 -5.54 2.96
CA ALA A 141 -11.76 -6.18 1.65
C ALA A 141 -13.11 -6.73 1.16
N LEU A 142 -13.97 -7.18 2.08
CA LEU A 142 -15.31 -7.69 1.78
C LEU A 142 -16.31 -6.60 1.36
N LEU A 143 -15.99 -5.32 1.59
CA LEU A 143 -16.83 -4.21 1.18
C LEU A 143 -16.50 -3.83 -0.27
N ASP A 144 -17.55 -3.67 -1.08
CA ASP A 144 -17.43 -3.22 -2.46
C ASP A 144 -16.96 -1.76 -2.51
N ASP A 145 -16.09 -1.45 -3.47
CA ASP A 145 -15.85 -0.06 -3.88
C ASP A 145 -16.74 0.27 -5.06
N ARG A 146 -17.82 0.99 -4.78
CA ARG A 146 -18.82 1.36 -5.81
C ARG A 146 -18.25 2.31 -6.87
N GLN A 147 -17.12 2.95 -6.58
CA GLN A 147 -16.41 3.84 -7.51
C GLN A 147 -15.26 3.12 -8.23
N ALA A 148 -15.08 1.81 -8.04
CA ALA A 148 -14.07 1.04 -8.73
C ALA A 148 -14.32 1.06 -10.26
N PRO A 149 -13.27 1.30 -11.07
CA PRO A 149 -13.40 1.26 -12.53
C PRO A 149 -13.88 -0.12 -12.99
N ARG A 150 -14.90 -0.15 -13.87
CA ARG A 150 -15.38 -1.38 -14.53
C ARG A 150 -14.51 -1.79 -15.72
N GLN A 151 -13.19 -1.62 -15.61
CA GLN A 151 -12.27 -1.99 -16.67
C GLN A 151 -11.79 -3.44 -16.49
N PRO A 152 -11.71 -4.23 -17.57
CA PRO A 152 -11.17 -5.57 -17.49
C PRO A 152 -9.68 -5.51 -17.10
N SER A 153 -9.32 -6.27 -16.07
CA SER A 153 -7.94 -6.55 -15.66
C SER A 153 -7.53 -7.94 -16.11
N ASN A 154 -6.23 -8.25 -16.06
CA ASN A 154 -5.75 -9.63 -16.26
C ASN A 154 -6.45 -10.60 -15.29
N GLY A 155 -6.69 -10.16 -14.04
CA GLY A 155 -7.42 -10.94 -13.05
C GLY A 155 -8.88 -11.19 -13.44
N SER A 156 -9.61 -10.16 -13.88
CA SER A 156 -11.00 -10.33 -14.32
C SER A 156 -11.11 -11.16 -15.60
N ALA A 157 -10.11 -11.08 -16.50
CA ALA A 157 -10.05 -11.90 -17.69
C ALA A 157 -9.86 -13.39 -17.36
N VAL A 158 -8.99 -13.70 -16.38
CA VAL A 158 -8.79 -15.06 -15.86
C VAL A 158 -10.05 -15.55 -15.14
N ALA A 159 -10.64 -14.73 -14.27
CA ALA A 159 -11.90 -15.04 -13.58
C ALA A 159 -13.02 -15.38 -14.58
N HIS A 160 -13.20 -14.53 -15.60
CA HIS A 160 -14.17 -14.78 -16.66
C HIS A 160 -13.86 -16.06 -17.46
N ARG A 161 -12.58 -16.33 -17.73
CA ARG A 161 -12.15 -17.51 -18.50
C ARG A 161 -12.32 -18.83 -17.74
N TYR A 162 -12.12 -18.82 -16.42
CA TYR A 162 -12.07 -20.03 -15.61
C TYR A 162 -13.21 -20.16 -14.59
N GLY A 163 -14.09 -19.16 -14.47
CA GLY A 163 -15.29 -19.20 -13.61
C GLY A 163 -14.99 -19.14 -12.11
N VAL A 164 -13.90 -18.46 -11.73
CA VAL A 164 -13.49 -18.22 -10.33
C VAL A 164 -13.85 -16.83 -9.85
#